data_AF-K1UH67-F1
#
_entry.id   AF-K1UH67-F1
#
_cell.length_a   1.000
_cell.length_b   1.000
_cell.length_c   1.000
_cell.angle_alpha   90.00
_cell.angle_beta   90.00
_cell.angle_gamma   90.00
#
_symmetry.space_group_name_H-M   'P 1'
#
loop_
_entity.id
_entity.type
_entity.pdbx_description
1 polymer ?
#
loop_
_entity_poly.entity_id
_entity_poly.type
_entity_poly.pdbx_seq_one_letter_code
_entity_poly.pdbx_strand_id
1 'polypeptide(L)'
;MKQQANKIRVALLFGSCSSEHEVSCVSAAAWADALATMPDRYEVILVGITKQGRWLKYSGSTEGMRSGSWEQDASCVPCVLSPDRSDHGLLVHSANGYELLPVDVVAPILHGKNGEDGTIQGLLELAAIPYVGCGVLASAACMDKAVANTIMDAYHVPHC
;
A
#
# COMPACT_ATOMS: atom_id res chain seq x y z
N MET A 1 22.64 18.11 -21.69
CA MET A 1 21.30 17.59 -21.33
C MET A 1 21.45 16.91 -19.98
N LYS A 2 20.84 17.43 -18.91
CA LYS A 2 20.91 16.76 -17.60
C LYS A 2 20.13 15.44 -17.73
N GLN A 3 20.80 14.30 -17.52
CA GLN A 3 20.09 13.03 -17.31
C GLN A 3 19.09 13.25 -16.18
N GLN A 4 17.81 13.03 -16.46
CA GLN A 4 16.78 13.06 -15.45
C GLN A 4 17.10 11.93 -14.47
N ALA A 5 17.36 12.28 -13.21
CA ALA A 5 17.61 11.28 -12.18
C ALA A 5 16.42 10.31 -12.13
N ASN A 6 16.69 9.01 -12.14
CA ASN A 6 15.62 8.01 -12.09
C ASN A 6 14.99 8.08 -10.69
N LYS A 7 13.77 8.61 -10.59
CA LYS A 7 13.04 8.74 -9.32
C LYS A 7 12.62 7.35 -8.85
N ILE A 8 12.60 7.15 -7.53
CA ILE A 8 12.07 5.94 -6.94
C ILE A 8 10.54 6.00 -7.00
N ARG A 9 9.93 5.02 -7.65
CA ARG A 9 8.48 4.89 -7.81
C ARG A 9 7.89 4.18 -6.59
N VAL A 10 7.22 4.96 -5.75
CA VAL A 10 6.66 4.51 -4.47
C VAL A 10 5.15 4.33 -4.64
N ALA A 11 4.66 3.09 -4.57
CA ALA A 11 3.23 2.83 -4.51
C ALA A 11 2.74 2.92 -3.06
N LEU A 12 1.83 3.84 -2.78
CA LEU A 12 1.14 3.94 -1.49
C LEU A 12 -0.17 3.18 -1.58
N LEU A 13 -0.29 2.06 -0.85
CA LEU A 13 -1.56 1.34 -0.71
C LEU A 13 -2.33 1.94 0.46
N PHE A 14 -3.62 2.23 0.26
CA PHE A 14 -4.49 2.82 1.28
C PHE A 14 -5.94 2.32 1.16
N GLY A 15 -6.78 2.65 2.14
CA GLY A 15 -8.12 2.08 2.32
C GLY A 15 -8.08 0.68 2.93
N SER A 16 -8.64 -0.30 2.22
CA SER A 16 -8.87 -1.74 2.55
C SER A 16 -10.30 -2.08 2.97
N CYS A 17 -10.60 -3.39 2.97
CA CYS A 17 -11.82 -4.01 3.48
C CYS A 17 -11.81 -4.13 5.01
N SER A 18 -11.38 -3.08 5.71
CA SER A 18 -11.23 -3.03 7.16
C SER A 18 -12.17 -2.00 7.77
N SER A 19 -12.51 -2.15 9.04
CA SER A 19 -13.17 -1.10 9.82
C SER A 19 -12.32 0.16 9.99
N GLU A 20 -11.02 0.07 9.69
CA GLU A 20 -10.05 1.16 9.80
C GLU A 20 -9.74 1.82 8.44
N HIS A 21 -10.62 1.60 7.45
CA HIS A 21 -10.49 2.13 6.10
C HIS A 21 -10.21 3.64 6.06
N GLU A 22 -10.98 4.46 6.78
CA GLU A 22 -10.83 5.91 6.79
C GLU A 22 -9.48 6.35 7.40
N VAL A 23 -9.05 5.67 8.47
CA VAL A 23 -7.77 5.95 9.15
C VAL A 23 -6.60 5.67 8.20
N SER A 24 -6.72 4.61 7.40
CA SER A 24 -5.76 4.22 6.37
C SER A 24 -5.66 5.30 5.28
N CYS A 25 -6.78 5.80 4.78
CA CYS A 25 -6.83 6.92 3.82
C CYS A 25 -6.15 8.19 4.36
N VAL A 26 -6.44 8.60 5.60
CA VAL A 26 -5.86 9.80 6.22
C VAL A 26 -4.35 9.64 6.45
N SER A 27 -3.91 8.44 6.85
CA SER A 27 -2.51 8.11 7.08
C SER A 27 -1.72 8.14 5.76
N ALA A 28 -2.26 7.56 4.70
CA ALA A 28 -1.64 7.57 3.37
C ALA A 28 -1.58 8.96 2.76
N ALA A 29 -2.58 9.82 3.01
CA ALA A 29 -2.55 11.22 2.61
C ALA A 29 -1.36 11.97 3.26
N ALA A 30 -1.08 11.72 4.54
CA ALA A 30 0.08 12.31 5.21
C ALA A 30 1.41 11.80 4.63
N TRP A 31 1.50 10.53 4.25
CA TRP A 31 2.65 9.98 3.53
C TRP A 31 2.83 10.64 2.16
N ALA A 32 1.76 10.80 1.39
CA ALA A 32 1.78 11.44 0.09
C ALA A 32 2.26 12.90 0.19
N ASP A 33 1.73 13.66 1.15
CA ASP A 33 2.15 15.04 1.41
C ASP A 33 3.64 15.12 1.80
N ALA A 34 4.12 14.20 2.64
CA ALA A 34 5.53 14.14 3.04
C ALA A 34 6.46 13.83 1.85
N LEU A 35 6.12 12.83 1.03
CA LEU A 35 6.91 12.46 -0.15
C LEU A 35 6.89 13.55 -1.24
N ALA A 36 5.79 14.30 -1.35
CA ALA A 36 5.68 15.44 -2.27
C ALA A 36 6.67 16.57 -1.97
N THR A 37 7.24 16.63 -0.76
CA THR A 37 8.32 17.57 -0.42
C THR A 37 9.68 17.21 -1.04
N MET A 38 9.81 16.00 -1.59
CA MET A 38 11.03 15.47 -2.21
C MET A 38 10.78 14.98 -3.66
N PRO A 39 10.25 15.84 -4.55
CA PRO A 39 9.77 15.43 -5.87
C PRO A 39 10.91 15.02 -6.82
N ASP A 40 12.15 15.41 -6.55
CA ASP A 40 13.32 14.98 -7.32
C ASP A 40 13.80 13.58 -6.98
N ARG A 41 13.30 13.00 -5.87
CA ARG A 41 13.68 11.66 -5.39
C ARG A 41 12.59 10.62 -5.60
N TYR A 42 11.32 11.02 -5.45
CA TYR A 42 10.19 10.09 -5.42
C TYR A 42 9.14 10.44 -6.47
N GLU A 43 8.61 9.41 -7.10
CA GLU A 43 7.37 9.43 -7.87
C GLU A 43 6.32 8.65 -7.08
N VAL A 44 5.26 9.33 -6.63
CA VAL A 44 4.22 8.73 -5.79
C VAL A 44 3.09 8.19 -6.66
N ILE A 45 2.76 6.91 -6.47
CA ILE A 45 1.64 6.23 -7.12
C ILE A 45 0.61 5.90 -6.05
N LEU A 46 -0.57 6.49 -6.12
CA LEU A 46 -1.64 6.25 -5.16
C LEU A 46 -2.50 5.07 -5.61
N VAL A 47 -2.63 4.06 -4.74
CA VAL A 47 -3.48 2.88 -5.00
C VAL A 47 -4.43 2.68 -3.83
N GLY A 48 -5.70 2.99 -4.06
CA GLY A 48 -6.74 2.83 -3.06
C GLY A 48 -7.44 1.48 -3.21
N ILE A 49 -7.72 0.83 -2.09
CA ILE A 49 -8.55 -0.37 -2.01
C ILE A 49 -9.87 0.04 -1.35
N THR A 50 -10.98 -0.04 -2.09
CA THR A 50 -12.30 0.36 -1.56
C THR A 50 -12.76 -0.57 -0.45
N LYS A 51 -13.79 -0.17 0.29
CA LYS A 51 -14.42 -1.04 1.31
C LYS A 51 -14.96 -2.37 0.77
N GLN A 52 -15.23 -2.44 -0.54
CA GLN A 52 -15.67 -3.67 -1.23
C GLN A 52 -14.50 -4.42 -1.89
N GLY A 53 -13.27 -3.97 -1.67
CA GLY A 53 -12.07 -4.64 -2.15
C GLY A 53 -11.70 -4.35 -3.60
N ARG A 54 -12.25 -3.28 -4.20
CA ARG A 54 -11.82 -2.84 -5.54
C ARG A 54 -10.51 -2.08 -5.44
N TRP A 55 -9.57 -2.42 -6.29
CA TRP A 55 -8.26 -1.76 -6.37
C TRP A 55 -8.28 -0.71 -7.48
N LEU A 56 -7.93 0.53 -7.12
CA LEU A 56 -8.02 1.69 -7.97
C LEU A 56 -6.72 2.50 -7.90
N LYS A 57 -6.07 2.71 -9.05
CA LYS A 57 -5.08 3.78 -9.17
C LYS A 57 -5.83 5.10 -9.10
N TYR A 58 -5.48 5.91 -8.11
CA TYR A 58 -6.08 7.22 -7.88
C TYR A 58 -5.12 8.32 -8.34
N SER A 59 -5.64 9.42 -8.88
CA SER A 59 -4.81 10.54 -9.35
C SER A 59 -5.38 11.91 -8.97
N GLY A 60 -6.34 11.93 -8.03
CA GLY A 60 -6.84 13.14 -7.41
C GLY A 60 -5.97 13.60 -6.23
N SER A 61 -6.54 14.47 -5.40
CA SER A 61 -5.83 15.13 -4.29
C SER A 61 -5.80 14.30 -3.00
N THR A 62 -4.84 14.63 -2.13
CA THR A 62 -4.78 14.10 -0.75
C THR A 62 -5.99 14.51 0.08
N GLU A 63 -6.62 15.65 -0.22
CA GLU A 63 -7.89 16.04 0.42
C GLU A 63 -9.04 15.09 0.07
N GLY A 64 -9.10 14.59 -1.17
CA GLY A 64 -10.06 13.55 -1.56
C GLY A 64 -9.87 12.24 -0.79
N MET A 65 -8.62 11.91 -0.43
CA MET A 65 -8.32 10.76 0.42
C MET A 65 -8.82 11.02 1.86
N ARG A 66 -8.53 12.19 2.42
CA ARG A 66 -8.90 12.57 3.80
C ARG A 66 -10.42 12.64 4.01
N SER A 67 -11.14 13.17 3.02
CA SER A 67 -12.60 13.31 3.07
C SER A 67 -13.35 12.01 2.71
N GLY A 68 -12.66 11.03 2.12
CA GLY A 68 -13.27 9.80 1.62
C GLY A 68 -13.93 9.92 0.25
N SER A 69 -13.90 11.09 -0.39
CA SER A 69 -14.50 11.30 -1.72
C SER A 69 -13.73 10.63 -2.86
N TRP A 70 -12.50 10.17 -2.60
CA TRP A 70 -11.64 9.54 -3.60
C TRP A 70 -12.29 8.32 -4.27
N GLU A 71 -13.11 7.54 -3.55
CA GLU A 71 -13.72 6.32 -4.08
C GLU A 71 -14.67 6.60 -5.27
N GLN A 72 -15.27 7.79 -5.34
CA GLN A 72 -16.17 8.19 -6.42
C GLN A 72 -15.52 9.16 -7.42
N ASP A 73 -14.23 9.46 -7.24
CA ASP A 73 -13.52 10.40 -8.09
C ASP A 73 -13.33 9.84 -9.51
N ALA A 74 -13.53 10.69 -10.52
CA ALA A 74 -13.44 10.29 -11.92
C ALA A 74 -12.01 9.91 -12.36
N SER A 75 -10.99 10.25 -11.58
CA SER A 75 -9.60 9.87 -11.82
C SER A 75 -9.27 8.43 -11.41
N CYS A 76 -10.18 7.73 -10.74
CA CYS A 76 -9.99 6.35 -10.33
C CYS A 76 -9.99 5.40 -11.54
N VAL A 77 -8.87 4.70 -11.73
CA VAL A 77 -8.70 3.69 -12.78
C VAL A 77 -8.48 2.33 -12.14
N PRO A 78 -9.24 1.28 -12.51
CA PRO A 78 -9.01 -0.06 -11.99
C PRO A 78 -7.57 -0.52 -12.18
N CYS A 79 -6.99 -1.11 -11.15
CA CYS A 79 -5.67 -1.73 -11.24
C CYS A 79 -5.58 -2.95 -10.33
N VAL A 80 -4.52 -3.73 -10.48
CA VAL A 80 -4.13 -4.78 -9.51
C VAL A 80 -2.61 -4.78 -9.37
N LEU A 81 -2.11 -5.21 -8.21
CA LEU A 81 -0.71 -5.56 -8.08
C LEU A 81 -0.48 -6.94 -8.71
N SER A 82 0.45 -7.03 -9.66
CA SER A 82 0.77 -8.32 -10.26
C SER A 82 1.60 -9.17 -9.30
N PRO A 83 1.23 -10.44 -9.04
CA PRO A 83 2.09 -11.37 -8.32
C PRO A 83 3.21 -11.93 -9.21
N ASP A 84 3.19 -11.67 -10.53
CA ASP A 84 4.25 -12.10 -11.43
C ASP A 84 5.49 -11.21 -11.27
N ARG A 85 6.63 -11.86 -11.00
CA ARG A 85 7.91 -11.20 -10.79
C ARG A 85 8.46 -10.57 -12.06
N SER A 86 8.03 -11.00 -13.25
CA SER A 86 8.43 -10.34 -14.50
C SER A 86 7.75 -8.99 -14.70
N ASP A 87 6.56 -8.81 -14.11
CA ASP A 87 5.81 -7.55 -14.20
C ASP A 87 6.39 -6.51 -13.23
N HIS A 88 6.67 -6.92 -11.98
CA HIS A 88 7.27 -6.06 -10.95
C HIS A 88 6.56 -4.69 -10.82
N GLY A 89 5.23 -4.72 -10.74
CA GLY A 89 4.42 -3.51 -10.69
C GLY A 89 2.92 -3.74 -10.70
N LEU A 90 2.19 -2.70 -11.11
CA LEU A 90 0.74 -2.68 -11.19
C LEU A 90 0.28 -2.92 -12.64
N LEU A 91 -0.75 -3.73 -12.82
CA LEU A 91 -1.50 -3.80 -14.07
C LEU A 91 -2.66 -2.80 -13.99
N VAL A 92 -2.56 -1.70 -14.73
CA VAL A 92 -3.54 -0.61 -14.71
C VAL A 92 -4.43 -0.71 -15.94
N HIS A 93 -5.74 -0.65 -15.75
CA HIS A 93 -6.69 -0.74 -16.85
C HIS A 93 -6.52 0.44 -17.82
N SER A 94 -6.55 0.15 -19.12
CA SER A 94 -6.41 1.11 -20.22
C SER A 94 -7.43 0.83 -21.31
N ALA A 95 -7.46 1.66 -22.37
CA ALA A 95 -8.39 1.48 -23.49
C ALA A 95 -8.21 0.14 -24.22
N ASN A 96 -7.00 -0.42 -24.23
CA ASN A 96 -6.64 -1.63 -24.97
C ASN A 96 -6.31 -2.83 -24.07
N GLY A 97 -6.80 -2.84 -22.82
CA GLY A 97 -6.53 -3.89 -21.84
C GLY A 97 -5.83 -3.34 -20.60
N TYR A 98 -4.59 -3.76 -20.35
CA TYR A 98 -3.82 -3.32 -19.19
C TYR A 98 -2.46 -2.75 -19.60
N GLU A 99 -2.03 -1.70 -18.93
CA GLU A 99 -0.68 -1.16 -19.01
C GLU A 99 0.08 -1.54 -17.73
N LEU A 100 1.31 -2.02 -17.91
CA LEU A 100 2.21 -2.26 -16.80
C LEU A 100 2.77 -0.93 -16.29
N LEU A 101 2.53 -0.64 -15.02
CA LEU A 101 3.10 0.48 -14.31
C LEU A 101 4.14 -0.04 -13.29
N PRO A 102 5.45 0.05 -13.60
CA PRO A 102 6.51 -0.42 -12.70
C PRO A 102 6.42 0.23 -11.32
N VAL A 103 6.82 -0.50 -10.28
CA VAL A 103 6.91 -0.01 -8.90
C VAL A 103 8.24 -0.47 -8.32
N ASP A 104 8.98 0.46 -7.71
CA ASP A 104 10.28 0.14 -7.09
C ASP A 104 10.10 -0.31 -5.63
N VAL A 105 9.11 0.27 -4.94
CA VAL A 105 8.80 -0.04 -3.55
C VAL A 105 7.33 0.23 -3.24
N VAL A 106 6.74 -0.61 -2.38
CA VAL A 106 5.38 -0.43 -1.88
C VAL A 106 5.42 0.02 -0.42
N ALA A 107 4.63 1.04 -0.08
CA ALA A 107 4.30 1.34 1.31
C ALA A 107 2.84 0.91 1.56
N PRO A 108 2.60 -0.19 2.28
CA PRO A 108 1.26 -0.61 2.65
C PRO A 108 0.79 0.20 3.87
N ILE A 109 0.12 1.33 3.64
CA ILE A 109 -0.49 2.13 4.71
C ILE A 109 -1.92 1.65 4.93
N LEU A 110 -2.04 0.36 5.29
CA LEU A 110 -3.30 -0.34 5.54
C LEU A 110 -3.38 -0.71 7.02
N HIS A 111 -4.58 -0.65 7.61
CA HIS A 111 -4.79 -0.95 9.03
C HIS A 111 -5.71 -2.15 9.23
N GLY A 112 -5.45 -2.91 10.28
CA GLY A 112 -6.26 -4.03 10.71
C GLY A 112 -6.27 -5.18 9.72
N LYS A 113 -7.45 -5.78 9.55
CA LYS A 113 -7.64 -6.94 8.68
C LYS A 113 -7.22 -6.59 7.25
N ASN A 114 -6.49 -7.51 6.62
CA ASN A 114 -5.89 -7.39 5.31
C ASN A 114 -4.75 -6.37 5.15
N GLY A 115 -4.44 -5.56 6.17
CA GLY A 115 -3.33 -4.63 6.17
C GLY A 115 -2.15 -5.11 7.02
N GLU A 116 -2.44 -5.56 8.24
CA GLU A 116 -1.44 -5.85 9.27
C GLU A 116 -1.33 -7.34 9.60
N ASP A 117 -2.21 -8.17 9.01
CA ASP A 117 -2.32 -9.62 9.29
C ASP A 117 -1.41 -10.52 8.44
N GLY A 118 -0.56 -9.93 7.59
CA GLY A 118 0.37 -10.65 6.71
C GLY A 118 -0.20 -10.98 5.33
N THR A 119 -1.48 -10.75 5.06
CA THR A 119 -2.09 -11.12 3.77
C THR A 119 -1.58 -10.25 2.61
N ILE A 120 -1.57 -8.93 2.75
CA ILE A 120 -1.01 -8.03 1.73
C ILE A 120 0.51 -8.24 1.58
N GLN A 121 1.22 -8.47 2.69
CA GLN A 121 2.64 -8.79 2.68
C GLN A 121 2.90 -10.06 1.87
N GLY A 122 2.04 -11.08 1.99
CA GLY A 122 2.15 -12.30 1.18
C GLY A 122 2.06 -12.04 -0.32
N LEU A 123 1.16 -11.15 -0.75
CA LEU A 123 1.10 -10.73 -2.16
C LEU A 123 2.39 -10.01 -2.59
N LEU A 124 2.95 -9.17 -1.74
CA LEU A 124 4.19 -8.44 -2.01
C LEU A 124 5.42 -9.38 -2.09
N GLU A 125 5.48 -10.42 -1.24
CA GLU A 125 6.51 -11.47 -1.31
C GLU A 125 6.42 -12.29 -2.60
N LEU A 126 5.20 -12.60 -3.08
CA LEU A 126 4.99 -13.28 -4.36
C LEU A 126 5.53 -12.41 -5.51
N ALA A 127 5.12 -11.14 -5.54
CA ALA A 127 5.53 -10.15 -6.53
C ALA A 127 7.04 -9.82 -6.49
N ALA A 128 7.73 -10.16 -5.38
CA ALA A 128 9.13 -9.81 -5.12
C ALA A 128 9.41 -8.31 -5.19
N ILE A 129 8.44 -7.48 -4.80
CA ILE A 129 8.60 -6.02 -4.75
C ILE A 129 8.95 -5.63 -3.30
N PRO A 130 10.03 -4.87 -3.07
CA PRO A 130 10.35 -4.36 -1.74
C PRO A 130 9.18 -3.59 -1.12
N TYR A 131 8.97 -3.74 0.18
CA TYR A 131 7.92 -3.01 0.88
C TYR A 131 8.33 -2.54 2.27
N VAL A 132 7.67 -1.46 2.71
CA VAL A 132 7.87 -0.88 4.04
C VAL A 132 7.14 -1.69 5.10
N GLY A 133 7.79 -1.93 6.24
CA GLY A 133 7.17 -2.49 7.43
C GLY A 133 7.57 -3.93 7.74
N CYS A 134 6.74 -4.61 8.52
CA CYS A 134 6.92 -5.99 8.94
C CYS A 134 6.67 -6.97 7.79
N GLY A 135 7.41 -8.08 7.76
CA GLY A 135 7.12 -9.19 6.84
C GLY A 135 5.99 -10.10 7.30
N VAL A 136 5.57 -11.05 6.45
CA VAL A 136 4.38 -11.91 6.64
C VAL A 136 4.29 -12.51 8.05
N LEU A 137 5.36 -13.16 8.52
CA LEU A 137 5.37 -13.82 9.83
C LEU A 137 5.19 -12.81 10.97
N ALA A 138 5.93 -11.70 10.94
CA ALA A 138 5.88 -10.69 11.99
C ALA A 138 4.50 -10.01 12.02
N SER A 139 3.95 -9.68 10.86
CA SER A 139 2.58 -9.16 10.71
C SER A 139 1.56 -10.11 11.33
N ALA A 140 1.53 -11.37 10.91
CA ALA A 140 0.58 -12.36 11.43
C ALA A 140 0.75 -12.60 12.94
N ALA A 141 1.99 -12.70 13.43
CA ALA A 141 2.27 -12.92 14.84
C ALA A 141 1.88 -11.73 15.72
N CYS A 142 2.06 -10.49 15.24
CA CYS A 142 1.69 -9.28 15.98
C CYS A 142 0.18 -8.98 15.92
N MET A 143 -0.52 -9.45 14.88
CA MET A 143 -1.96 -9.26 14.75
C MET A 143 -2.76 -10.09 15.77
N ASP A 144 -2.30 -11.32 16.05
CA ASP A 144 -2.89 -12.17 17.07
C ASP A 144 -2.22 -11.93 18.43
N LYS A 145 -2.96 -11.31 19.36
CA LYS A 145 -2.46 -10.97 20.70
C LYS A 145 -2.03 -12.19 21.49
N ALA A 146 -2.71 -13.33 21.36
CA ALA A 146 -2.35 -14.54 22.11
C ALA A 146 -1.02 -15.10 21.59
N VAL A 147 -0.82 -15.09 20.27
CA VAL A 147 0.45 -15.50 19.65
C VAL A 147 1.58 -14.53 20.05
N ALA A 148 1.35 -13.22 19.93
CA ALA A 148 2.31 -12.20 20.33
C ALA A 148 2.74 -12.37 21.79
N ASN A 149 1.77 -12.51 22.71
CA ASN A 149 2.03 -12.69 24.15
C ASN A 149 2.79 -13.99 24.42
N THR A 150 2.47 -15.08 23.72
CA THR A 150 3.22 -16.35 23.84
C THR A 150 4.69 -16.18 23.44
N ILE A 151 4.97 -15.42 22.38
CA ILE A 151 6.33 -15.11 21.96
C ILE A 151 7.01 -14.21 23.01
N MET A 152 6.34 -13.18 23.50
CA MET A 152 6.88 -12.29 24.54
C MET A 152 7.22 -13.04 25.83
N ASP A 153 6.35 -13.96 26.28
CA ASP A 153 6.59 -14.83 27.44
C ASP A 153 7.83 -15.69 27.26
N ALA A 154 8.01 -16.28 26.07
CA ALA A 154 9.18 -17.10 25.75
C ALA A 154 10.50 -16.33 25.81
N TYR A 155 10.46 -15.00 25.63
CA TYR A 155 11.61 -14.10 25.73
C TYR A 155 11.61 -13.23 27.00
N HIS A 156 10.74 -13.53 27.97
CA HIS A 156 10.62 -12.82 29.25
C HIS A 156 10.36 -11.31 29.10
N VAL A 157 9.62 -10.91 28.07
CA VAL A 157 9.16 -9.53 27.87
C VAL A 157 7.80 -9.36 28.54
N PRO A 158 7.65 -8.45 29.52
CA PRO A 158 6.36 -8.18 30.13
C PRO A 158 5.34 -7.64 29.11
N HIS A 159 4.11 -8.15 29.14
CA HIS A 159 2.97 -7.69 28.33
C HIS A 159 1.72 -7.51 29.20
N CYS A 160 0.71 -6.83 28.64
CA CYS A 160 -0.55 -6.53 29.30
C CYS A 160 -1.67 -7.53 28.97
#